data_AF-A0A2N2AAS9-F1
#
_entry.id   AF-A0A2N2AAS9-F1
#
_cell.length_a   1.000
_cell.length_b   1.000
_cell.length_c   1.000
_cell.angle_alpha   90.00
_cell.angle_beta   90.00
_cell.angle_gamma   90.00
#
_symmetry.space_group_name_H-M   'P 1'
#
loop_
_entity.id
_entity.type
_entity.pdbx_description
1 polymer ?
#
loop_
_entity_poly.entity_id
_entity_poly.type
_entity_poly.pdbx_seq_one_letter_code
_entity_poly.pdbx_strand_id
1 'polypeptide(L)'
;MNKQQAGFTLIELVMVIVILGILAATALPKFIDLTVDAGNAATKGVAGAIASGTAVNYAAKAAGNAGGVALNGTNAATCTTATLQQFVSGITLTDGTGNTANADTYNVAAGVGADAVTCVASPGVATKCTVQGYKGAAYQATVICTGP
;
A
#
# COMPACT_ATOMS: atom_id res chain seq x y z
N MET A 1 6.62 -11.01 -63.05
CA MET A 1 7.88 -10.61 -62.40
C MET A 1 7.83 -11.11 -60.96
N ASN A 2 8.52 -12.21 -60.65
CA ASN A 2 8.57 -12.74 -59.28
C ASN A 2 9.58 -11.92 -58.47
N LYS A 3 9.10 -11.17 -57.48
CA LYS A 3 9.95 -10.52 -56.48
C LYS A 3 10.58 -11.63 -55.63
N GLN A 4 11.90 -11.78 -55.69
CA GLN A 4 12.63 -12.64 -54.77
C GLN A 4 12.46 -12.07 -53.35
N GLN A 5 11.85 -12.84 -52.45
CA GLN A 5 11.87 -12.52 -51.02
C GLN A 5 13.31 -12.65 -50.53
N ALA A 6 13.93 -11.52 -50.18
CA ALA A 6 15.18 -11.52 -49.45
C ALA A 6 14.89 -12.08 -48.04
N GLY A 7 15.33 -13.31 -47.76
CA GLY A 7 15.27 -13.88 -46.42
C GLY A 7 16.19 -13.12 -45.46
N PHE A 8 15.82 -13.07 -44.18
CA PHE A 8 16.66 -12.53 -43.12
C PHE A 8 17.95 -13.34 -43.00
N THR A 9 19.08 -12.67 -42.82
CA THR A 9 20.36 -13.38 -42.63
C THR A 9 20.46 -13.94 -41.21
N LEU A 10 21.14 -15.07 -41.05
CA LEU A 10 21.38 -15.65 -39.71
C LEU A 10 22.15 -14.68 -38.80
N ILE A 11 23.06 -13.88 -39.38
CA ILE A 11 23.83 -12.87 -38.64
C ILE A 11 22.94 -11.74 -38.12
N GLU A 12 21.92 -11.30 -38.87
CA GLU A 12 20.96 -10.29 -38.42
C GLU A 12 20.12 -10.80 -37.24
N LEU A 13 19.73 -12.06 -37.25
CA LEU A 13 18.99 -12.62 -36.12
C LEU A 13 19.87 -12.71 -34.86
N VAL A 14 21.14 -13.10 -35.03
CA VAL A 14 22.11 -13.20 -33.92
C VAL A 14 22.47 -11.83 -33.35
N MET A 15 22.69 -10.80 -34.18
CA MET A 15 23.02 -9.46 -33.66
C MET A 15 21.86 -8.86 -32.85
N VAL A 16 20.61 -9.12 -33.25
CA VAL A 16 19.43 -8.61 -32.54
C VAL A 16 19.32 -9.20 -31.14
N ILE A 17 19.47 -10.53 -31.00
CA ILE A 17 19.40 -11.16 -29.66
C ILE A 17 20.56 -10.72 -28.75
N VAL A 18 21.74 -10.45 -29.31
CA VAL A 18 22.89 -9.93 -28.54
C VAL A 18 22.58 -8.52 -28.02
N ILE A 19 22.07 -7.63 -28.88
CA ILE A 19 21.71 -6.27 -28.48
C ILE A 19 20.60 -6.30 -27.43
N LEU A 20 19.54 -7.09 -27.63
CA LEU A 20 18.47 -7.27 -26.66
C LEU A 20 18.98 -7.85 -25.33
N GLY A 21 19.97 -8.75 -25.37
CA GLY A 21 20.62 -9.30 -24.18
C GLY A 21 21.33 -8.23 -23.34
N ILE A 22 22.09 -7.34 -23.98
CA ILE A 22 22.80 -6.24 -23.29
C ILE A 22 21.80 -5.22 -22.71
N LEU A 23 20.77 -4.87 -23.48
CA LEU A 23 19.72 -3.96 -23.01
C LEU A 23 18.97 -4.56 -21.82
N ALA A 24 18.63 -5.85 -21.86
CA ALA A 24 17.97 -6.54 -20.76
C ALA A 24 18.85 -6.59 -19.49
N ALA A 25 20.15 -6.92 -19.65
CA ALA A 25 21.08 -7.01 -18.53
C ALA A 25 21.26 -5.68 -17.78
N THR A 26 21.17 -4.55 -18.48
CA THR A 26 21.32 -3.21 -17.88
C THR A 26 20.00 -2.60 -17.39
N ALA A 27 18.87 -2.89 -18.05
CA ALA A 27 17.57 -2.33 -17.69
C ALA A 27 16.88 -3.08 -16.54
N LEU A 28 17.06 -4.40 -16.44
CA LEU A 28 16.34 -5.24 -15.48
C LEU A 28 16.64 -4.89 -14.01
N PRO A 29 17.91 -4.66 -13.58
CA PRO A 29 18.18 -4.25 -12.20
C PRO A 29 17.47 -2.94 -11.83
N LYS A 30 17.51 -1.94 -12.71
CA LYS A 30 16.83 -0.65 -12.48
C LYS A 30 15.32 -0.78 -12.42
N PHE A 31 14.73 -1.65 -13.25
CA PHE A 31 13.29 -1.90 -13.23
C PHE A 31 12.84 -2.51 -11.88
N ILE A 32 13.64 -3.40 -11.31
CA ILE A 32 13.38 -3.99 -9.99
C ILE A 32 13.39 -2.90 -8.91
N ASP A 33 14.43 -2.06 -8.90
CA ASP A 33 14.58 -0.96 -7.94
C ASP A 33 13.41 0.02 -8.04
N LEU A 34 13.06 0.47 -9.25
CA LEU A 34 11.92 1.36 -9.48
C LEU A 34 10.61 0.76 -8.96
N THR A 35 10.42 -0.55 -9.13
CA THR A 35 9.23 -1.23 -8.64
C THR A 35 9.23 -1.29 -7.10
N VAL A 36 10.39 -1.42 -6.45
CA VAL A 36 10.52 -1.32 -4.98
C VAL A 36 10.17 0.09 -4.49
N ASP A 37 10.75 1.11 -5.11
CA ASP A 37 10.49 2.50 -4.74
C ASP A 37 9.02 2.88 -4.95
N ALA A 38 8.40 2.42 -6.04
CA ALA A 38 6.97 2.61 -6.28
C ALA A 38 6.11 1.96 -5.19
N GLY A 39 6.42 0.73 -4.78
CA GLY A 39 5.70 0.06 -3.69
C GLY A 39 5.87 0.75 -2.34
N ASN A 40 7.08 1.25 -2.06
CA ASN A 40 7.38 2.01 -0.85
C ASN A 40 6.62 3.34 -0.81
N ALA A 41 6.63 4.08 -1.92
CA ALA A 41 5.87 5.32 -2.06
C ALA A 41 4.36 5.09 -1.91
N ALA A 42 3.83 4.02 -2.50
CA ALA A 42 2.42 3.64 -2.36
C ALA A 42 2.07 3.34 -0.90
N THR A 43 2.87 2.53 -0.20
CA THR A 43 2.64 2.18 1.21
C THR A 43 2.68 3.41 2.11
N LYS A 44 3.64 4.32 1.87
CA LYS A 44 3.70 5.62 2.56
C LYS A 44 2.45 6.47 2.28
N GLY A 45 1.97 6.48 1.04
CA GLY A 45 0.73 7.15 0.64
C GLY A 45 -0.49 6.62 1.39
N VAL A 46 -0.62 5.29 1.48
CA VAL A 46 -1.71 4.63 2.23
C VAL A 46 -1.65 4.96 3.71
N ALA A 47 -0.47 4.88 4.34
CA ALA A 47 -0.30 5.27 5.74
C ALA A 47 -0.69 6.73 5.99
N GLY A 48 -0.31 7.64 5.09
CA GLY A 48 -0.69 9.04 5.14
C GLY A 48 -2.20 9.26 4.95
N ALA A 49 -2.83 8.54 4.03
CA ALA A 49 -4.27 8.60 3.79
C ALA A 49 -5.08 8.16 5.01
N ILE A 50 -4.69 7.05 5.65
CA ILE A 50 -5.31 6.56 6.88
C ILE A 50 -5.13 7.59 8.02
N ALA A 51 -3.92 8.11 8.21
CA ALA A 51 -3.65 9.08 9.26
C ALA A 51 -4.45 10.38 9.07
N SER A 52 -4.48 10.92 7.85
CA SER A 52 -5.23 12.11 7.52
C SER A 52 -6.74 11.89 7.63
N GLY A 53 -7.24 10.79 7.05
CA GLY A 53 -8.67 10.46 7.04
C GLY A 53 -9.24 10.31 8.45
N THR A 54 -8.52 9.61 9.33
CA THR A 54 -8.94 9.42 10.73
C THR A 54 -8.87 10.72 11.52
N ALA A 55 -7.83 11.56 11.33
CA ALA A 55 -7.73 12.86 11.99
C ALA A 55 -8.85 13.83 11.56
N VAL A 56 -9.15 13.92 10.25
CA VAL A 56 -10.24 14.75 9.73
C VAL A 56 -11.60 14.24 10.20
N ASN A 57 -11.82 12.93 10.17
CA ASN A 57 -13.05 12.32 10.65
C ASN A 57 -13.27 12.59 12.15
N TYR A 58 -12.21 12.47 12.95
CA TYR A 58 -12.24 12.80 14.37
C TYR A 58 -12.59 14.27 14.62
N ALA A 59 -11.92 15.20 13.93
CA ALA A 59 -12.22 16.61 14.05
C ALA A 59 -13.67 16.94 13.66
N ALA A 60 -14.17 16.33 12.58
CA ALA A 60 -15.56 16.50 12.14
C ALA A 60 -16.57 16.00 13.19
N LYS A 61 -16.34 14.81 13.78
CA LYS A 61 -17.18 14.27 14.84
C LYS A 61 -17.14 15.11 16.12
N ALA A 62 -15.94 15.51 16.56
CA ALA A 62 -15.76 16.35 17.74
C ALA A 62 -16.44 17.72 17.61
N ALA A 63 -16.54 18.24 16.38
CA ALA A 63 -17.25 19.48 16.06
C ALA A 63 -18.77 19.30 15.85
N GLY A 64 -19.32 18.09 15.99
CA GLY A 64 -20.75 17.81 15.76
C GLY A 64 -21.17 17.87 14.29
N ASN A 65 -20.23 17.76 13.34
CA ASN A 65 -20.52 17.79 11.91
C ASN A 65 -21.12 16.45 11.45
N ALA A 66 -22.22 16.50 10.70
CA ALA A 66 -22.89 15.33 10.12
C ALA A 66 -22.00 14.53 9.14
N GLY A 67 -20.95 15.14 8.59
CA GLY A 67 -19.93 14.46 7.78
C GLY A 67 -18.93 13.62 8.58
N GLY A 68 -18.93 13.72 9.91
CA GLY A 68 -18.16 12.83 10.77
C GLY A 68 -18.85 11.47 10.88
N VAL A 69 -18.13 10.40 10.54
CA VAL A 69 -18.60 9.01 10.66
C VAL A 69 -18.11 8.41 11.98
N ALA A 70 -18.96 7.65 12.67
CA ALA A 70 -18.56 6.95 13.90
C ALA A 70 -17.78 5.68 13.52
N LEU A 71 -16.57 5.55 14.05
CA LEU A 71 -15.68 4.41 13.81
C LEU A 71 -15.89 3.36 14.90
N ASN A 72 -17.04 2.68 14.84
CA ASN A 72 -17.38 1.61 15.78
C ASN A 72 -17.02 0.25 15.20
N GLY A 73 -15.96 -0.36 15.72
CA GLY A 73 -15.78 -1.82 15.65
C GLY A 73 -16.83 -2.55 16.48
N THR A 74 -16.77 -3.89 16.49
CA THR A 74 -17.70 -4.76 17.25
C THR A 74 -17.75 -4.45 18.76
N ASN A 75 -16.69 -3.84 19.29
CA ASN A 75 -16.69 -3.14 20.57
C ASN A 75 -16.71 -1.64 20.25
N ALA A 76 -17.76 -0.94 20.67
CA ALA A 76 -18.17 0.42 20.26
C ALA A 76 -17.19 1.56 20.62
N ALA A 77 -15.89 1.36 20.51
CA ALA A 77 -14.85 2.31 20.85
C ALA A 77 -13.52 2.01 20.11
N THR A 78 -13.46 1.04 19.20
CA THR A 78 -12.22 0.66 18.54
C THR A 78 -12.28 0.77 17.02
N CYS A 79 -11.28 1.43 16.41
CA CYS A 79 -11.05 1.24 14.99
C CYS A 79 -10.44 -0.14 14.77
N THR A 80 -10.94 -0.83 13.76
CA THR A 80 -10.32 -2.03 13.17
C THR A 80 -9.91 -1.72 11.73
N THR A 81 -9.11 -2.57 11.10
CA THR A 81 -8.79 -2.44 9.66
C THR A 81 -10.02 -2.31 8.77
N ALA A 82 -11.10 -3.04 9.09
CA ALA A 82 -12.37 -2.91 8.39
C ALA A 82 -12.96 -1.49 8.45
N THR A 83 -12.84 -0.82 9.60
CA THR A 83 -13.26 0.59 9.72
C THR A 83 -12.28 1.53 9.01
N LEU A 84 -10.98 1.26 9.04
CA LEU A 84 -9.98 2.10 8.38
C LEU A 84 -10.08 2.03 6.85
N GLN A 85 -10.61 0.94 6.32
CA GLN A 85 -10.85 0.72 4.90
C GLN A 85 -11.69 1.85 4.26
N GLN A 86 -12.53 2.56 5.02
CA GLN A 86 -13.35 3.65 4.49
C GLN A 86 -12.54 4.90 4.08
N PHE A 87 -11.31 5.04 4.58
CA PHE A 87 -10.43 6.18 4.28
C PHE A 87 -9.54 5.95 3.07
N VAL A 88 -9.63 4.77 2.46
CA VAL A 88 -8.85 4.38 1.30
C VAL A 88 -9.76 3.74 0.26
N SER A 89 -9.41 3.81 -1.01
CA SER A 89 -10.23 3.28 -2.11
C SER A 89 -9.34 2.61 -3.14
N GLY A 90 -9.81 1.50 -3.73
CA GLY A 90 -9.05 0.73 -4.72
C GLY A 90 -7.95 -0.17 -4.14
N ILE A 91 -7.82 -0.24 -2.82
CA ILE A 91 -6.87 -1.13 -2.12
C ILE A 91 -7.59 -1.94 -1.06
N THR A 92 -6.96 -3.01 -0.56
CA THR A 92 -7.48 -3.85 0.51
C THR A 92 -6.59 -3.74 1.75
N LEU A 93 -7.16 -3.37 2.89
CA LEU A 93 -6.49 -3.45 4.18
C LEU A 93 -6.79 -4.80 4.85
N THR A 94 -5.76 -5.40 5.42
CA THR A 94 -5.85 -6.65 6.20
C THR A 94 -5.15 -6.48 7.53
N ASP A 95 -5.64 -7.13 8.58
CA ASP A 95 -4.90 -7.24 9.83
C ASP A 95 -3.71 -8.18 9.61
N GLY A 96 -2.52 -7.77 10.04
CA GLY A 96 -1.32 -8.57 9.78
C GLY A 96 -0.02 -7.81 9.96
N THR A 97 1.05 -8.58 10.10
CA THR A 97 2.43 -8.11 9.98
C THR A 97 3.08 -8.74 8.75
N GLY A 98 4.17 -8.17 8.26
CA GLY A 98 4.89 -8.70 7.11
C GLY A 98 4.33 -8.25 5.76
N ASN A 99 5.00 -8.69 4.69
CA ASN A 99 4.67 -8.30 3.33
C ASN A 99 3.43 -9.03 2.83
N THR A 100 2.63 -8.31 2.07
CA THR A 100 1.49 -8.88 1.35
C THR A 100 1.94 -9.52 0.03
N ALA A 101 1.16 -10.49 -0.45
CA ALA A 101 1.42 -11.14 -1.74
C ALA A 101 0.99 -10.29 -2.95
N ASN A 102 0.15 -9.26 -2.73
CA ASN A 102 -0.45 -8.44 -3.78
C ASN A 102 -0.12 -6.96 -3.57
N ALA A 103 0.20 -6.26 -4.66
CA ALA A 103 0.51 -4.83 -4.69
C ALA A 103 -0.60 -3.93 -4.14
N ASP A 104 -1.87 -4.36 -4.21
CA ASP A 104 -3.02 -3.59 -3.75
C ASP A 104 -3.50 -4.00 -2.35
N THR A 105 -2.81 -4.93 -1.69
CA THR A 105 -3.13 -5.36 -0.32
C THR A 105 -2.11 -4.80 0.64
N TYR A 106 -2.58 -4.27 1.77
CA TYR A 106 -1.74 -3.68 2.82
C TYR A 106 -2.11 -4.26 4.18
N ASN A 107 -1.10 -4.79 4.86
CA ASN A 107 -1.23 -5.22 6.24
C ASN A 107 -1.17 -4.01 7.16
N VAL A 108 -2.08 -3.94 8.14
CA VAL A 108 -2.09 -2.90 9.17
C VAL A 108 -2.07 -3.56 10.54
N ALA A 109 -1.09 -3.22 11.36
CA ALA A 109 -0.90 -3.76 12.72
C ALA A 109 -0.68 -2.64 13.74
N ALA A 110 -0.76 -2.96 15.04
CA ALA A 110 -0.42 -1.99 16.09
C ALA A 110 1.09 -1.64 16.06
N GLY A 111 1.42 -0.38 16.36
CA GLY A 111 2.77 0.17 16.36
C GLY A 111 3.47 0.20 17.73
N VAL A 112 2.89 -0.44 18.75
CA VAL A 112 3.50 -0.62 20.08
C VAL A 112 3.72 -2.12 20.32
N GLY A 113 4.88 -2.45 20.88
CA GLY A 113 5.38 -3.83 20.97
C GLY A 113 4.38 -4.84 21.56
N ALA A 114 4.54 -6.07 21.09
CA ALA A 114 3.78 -7.30 21.36
C ALA A 114 2.51 -7.49 20.50
N ASP A 115 2.64 -8.38 19.50
CA ASP A 115 1.67 -9.40 19.07
C ASP A 115 0.21 -8.98 18.82
N ALA A 116 -0.06 -7.69 18.64
CA ALA A 116 -1.35 -7.19 18.20
C ALA A 116 -1.34 -7.05 16.67
N VAL A 117 -1.77 -8.14 16.03
CA VAL A 117 -2.01 -8.27 14.57
C VAL A 117 -3.00 -7.20 14.08
N THR A 118 -3.84 -6.70 14.98
CA THR A 118 -4.89 -5.71 14.71
C THR A 118 -4.48 -4.33 15.19
N CYS A 119 -4.61 -3.32 14.30
CA CYS A 119 -4.52 -1.91 14.70
C CYS A 119 -5.80 -1.55 15.47
N VAL A 120 -5.70 -1.51 16.80
CA VAL A 120 -6.80 -1.14 17.70
C VAL A 120 -6.48 0.21 18.34
N ALA A 121 -7.31 1.20 18.09
CA ALA A 121 -7.18 2.53 18.68
C ALA A 121 -8.47 2.89 19.45
N SER A 122 -8.32 3.44 20.65
CA SER A 122 -9.46 3.88 21.47
C SER A 122 -9.96 5.26 21.01
N PRO A 123 -11.20 5.67 21.34
CA PRO A 123 -11.78 6.91 20.86
C PRO A 123 -10.99 8.10 21.39
N GLY A 124 -10.64 9.04 20.50
CA GLY A 124 -9.88 10.24 20.85
C GLY A 124 -8.42 10.00 21.25
N VAL A 125 -7.94 8.74 21.23
CA VAL A 125 -6.54 8.41 21.49
C VAL A 125 -5.80 8.27 20.17
N ALA A 126 -4.72 9.02 20.02
CA ALA A 126 -3.80 8.86 18.89
C ALA A 126 -2.94 7.61 19.08
N THR A 127 -3.19 6.60 18.26
CA THR A 127 -2.46 5.33 18.27
C THR A 127 -1.61 5.20 17.02
N LYS A 128 -0.35 4.79 17.17
CA LYS A 128 0.51 4.49 16.03
C LYS A 128 0.17 3.09 15.53
N CYS A 129 -0.09 2.96 14.23
CA CYS A 129 -0.28 1.70 13.53
C CYS A 129 0.71 1.58 12.38
N THR A 130 1.22 0.38 12.19
CA THR A 130 2.16 0.04 11.14
C THR A 130 1.39 -0.38 9.90
N VAL A 131 1.66 0.25 8.76
CA VAL A 131 1.12 -0.13 7.43
C VAL A 131 2.25 -0.73 6.61
N GLN A 132 2.04 -1.92 6.07
CA GLN A 132 3.04 -2.66 5.31
C GLN A 132 2.45 -3.18 4.01
N GLY A 133 3.11 -2.89 2.88
CA GLY A 133 2.72 -3.35 1.55
C GLY A 133 3.54 -4.55 1.07
N TYR A 134 3.41 -4.85 -0.22
CA TYR A 134 3.99 -6.04 -0.84
C TYR A 134 5.54 -6.07 -0.93
N LYS A 135 6.22 -4.93 -0.69
CA LYS A 135 7.68 -4.78 -0.89
C LYS A 135 8.48 -4.34 0.33
N GLY A 136 8.09 -4.74 1.53
CA GLY A 136 9.01 -4.73 2.67
C GLY A 136 9.01 -3.46 3.51
N ALA A 137 8.71 -2.31 2.92
CA ALA A 137 8.66 -1.07 3.69
C ALA A 137 7.41 -1.00 4.56
N ALA A 138 7.62 -0.75 5.85
CA ALA A 138 6.60 -0.48 6.82
C ALA A 138 6.61 1.01 7.18
N TYR A 139 5.44 1.63 7.21
CA TYR A 139 5.26 3.05 7.54
C TYR A 139 4.26 3.22 8.68
N GLN A 140 4.53 4.17 9.57
CA GLN A 140 3.64 4.46 10.69
C GLN A 140 2.53 5.43 10.26
N ALA A 141 1.28 5.02 10.45
CA ALA A 141 0.09 5.86 10.43
C ALA A 141 -0.31 6.20 11.87
N THR A 142 -0.69 7.45 12.14
CA THR A 142 -1.32 7.82 13.41
C THR A 142 -2.82 7.76 13.23
N VAL A 143 -3.47 6.82 13.91
CA VAL A 143 -4.90 6.56 13.84
C VAL A 143 -5.58 7.19 15.06
N ILE A 144 -6.66 7.93 14.83
CA ILE A 144 -7.52 8.46 15.89
C ILE A 144 -8.95 7.98 15.63
N CYS A 145 -9.53 7.24 16.57
CA CYS A 145 -10.89 6.75 16.43
C CYS A 145 -11.91 7.77 16.91
N THR A 146 -13.06 7.79 16.24
CA THR A 146 -14.26 8.43 16.75
C THR A 146 -15.05 7.41 17.56
N GLY A 147 -15.50 7.84 18.73
CA GLY A 147 -16.42 7.05 19.55
C GLY A 147 -17.82 7.01 18.92
N PRO A 148 -18.76 6.32 19.59
CA PRO A 148 -20.15 6.28 19.17
C PRO A 148 -20.81 7.67 19.22
#